data_AF-A0AAV1F144-F1
#
_entry.id   AF-A0AAV1F144-F1
#
_cell.length_a   1.000
_cell.length_b   1.000
_cell.length_c   1.000
_cell.angle_alpha   90.00
_cell.angle_beta   90.00
_cell.angle_gamma   90.00
#
_symmetry.space_group_name_H-M   'P 1'
#
loop_
_entity.id
_entity.type
_entity.pdbx_description
1 polymer ?
#
loop_
_entity_poly.entity_id
_entity_poly.type
_entity_poly.pdbx_seq_one_letter_code
_entity_poly.pdbx_strand_id
1 'polypeptide(L)'
;MLIHRYRFPLHPRPFKVPLVIAVTFTVVCFFIVGLSLYSDPWNTGRSCVLTLTGVPVYYVTIKRYRLPRRLRRIFDYCSKQLQILLEVAQQEVKTY
;
A
#
# COMPACT_ATOMS: atom_id res chain seq x y z
N MET A 1 -13.35 -4.42 1.58
CA MET A 1 -14.28 -5.00 0.59
C MET A 1 -15.75 -4.66 0.83
N LEU A 2 -16.28 -4.72 2.06
CA LEU A 2 -17.70 -4.40 2.33
C LEU A 2 -18.11 -2.97 1.92
N ILE A 3 -17.27 -1.96 2.22
CA ILE A 3 -17.54 -0.55 1.87
C ILE A 3 -17.78 -0.33 0.37
N HIS A 4 -17.04 -1.03 -0.50
CA HIS A 4 -17.21 -0.89 -1.95
C HIS A 4 -18.56 -1.42 -2.44
N ARG A 5 -19.13 -2.40 -1.74
CA ARG A 5 -20.46 -2.95 -2.05
C ARG A 5 -21.60 -2.05 -1.54
N TYR A 6 -21.36 -1.32 -0.47
CA TYR A 6 -22.30 -0.33 0.05
C TYR A 6 -22.29 0.99 -0.76
N ARG A 7 -21.10 1.44 -1.19
CA ARG A 7 -20.91 2.73 -1.89
C ARG A 7 -21.22 2.67 -3.39
N PHE A 8 -21.00 1.52 -4.05
CA PHE A 8 -21.20 1.38 -5.50
C PHE A 8 -22.03 0.14 -5.85
N PRO A 9 -23.37 0.26 -5.79
CA PRO A 9 -24.28 -0.85 -6.06
C PRO A 9 -24.46 -1.15 -7.56
N LEU A 10 -24.19 -0.20 -8.46
CA LEU A 10 -24.45 -0.33 -9.91
C LEU A 10 -23.32 -0.94 -10.73
N HIS A 11 -22.14 -1.24 -10.16
CA HIS A 11 -21.07 -1.84 -10.96
C HIS A 11 -21.40 -3.29 -11.33
N PRO A 12 -21.32 -3.68 -12.62
CA PRO A 12 -21.59 -5.04 -13.06
C PRO A 12 -20.58 -5.99 -12.44
N ARG A 13 -21.05 -6.96 -11.64
CA ARG A 13 -20.19 -7.95 -10.99
C ARG A 13 -20.34 -9.30 -11.70
N PRO A 14 -19.27 -9.82 -12.35
CA PRO A 14 -19.33 -11.10 -13.06
C PRO A 14 -19.49 -12.31 -12.13
N PHE A 15 -19.11 -12.19 -10.85
CA PHE A 15 -19.29 -13.23 -9.83
C PHE A 15 -19.83 -12.65 -8.52
N LYS A 16 -20.95 -13.20 -8.03
CA LYS A 16 -21.65 -12.73 -6.82
C LYS A 16 -21.26 -13.58 -5.61
N VAL A 17 -20.21 -13.17 -4.91
CA VAL A 17 -19.81 -13.81 -3.65
C VAL A 17 -20.76 -13.44 -2.50
N PRO A 18 -21.12 -14.40 -1.60
CA PRO A 18 -21.97 -14.13 -0.46
C PRO A 18 -21.25 -13.25 0.58
N LEU A 19 -21.98 -12.29 1.15
CA LEU A 19 -21.46 -11.34 2.13
C LEU A 19 -20.95 -12.02 3.41
N VAL A 20 -21.54 -13.17 3.76
CA VAL A 20 -21.18 -13.96 4.95
C VAL A 20 -19.70 -14.31 4.92
N ILE A 21 -19.17 -14.75 3.76
CA ILE A 21 -17.75 -15.11 3.62
C ILE A 21 -16.85 -13.90 3.89
N ALA A 22 -17.21 -12.71 3.40
CA ALA A 22 -16.43 -11.51 3.64
C ALA A 22 -16.42 -11.10 5.12
N VAL A 23 -17.56 -11.26 5.81
CA VAL A 23 -17.69 -10.95 7.25
C VAL A 23 -16.91 -11.95 8.10
N THR A 24 -17.08 -13.26 7.87
CA THR A 24 -16.36 -14.29 8.63
C THR A 24 -14.87 -14.18 8.41
N PHE A 25 -14.42 -13.91 7.19
CA PHE A 25 -13.01 -13.66 6.89
C PHE A 25 -12.47 -12.47 7.68
N THR A 26 -13.17 -11.33 7.71
CA THR A 26 -12.72 -10.17 8.49
C THR A 26 -12.64 -10.44 9.99
N VAL A 27 -13.59 -11.20 10.54
CA VAL A 27 -13.60 -11.59 11.95
C VAL A 27 -12.41 -12.50 12.25
N VAL A 28 -12.21 -13.55 11.47
CA VAL A 28 -11.08 -14.48 11.63
C VAL A 28 -9.74 -13.77 11.50
N CYS A 29 -9.56 -12.91 10.50
CA CYS A 29 -8.33 -12.11 10.36
C CYS A 29 -8.09 -11.19 11.56
N PHE A 30 -9.12 -10.56 12.11
CA PHE A 30 -8.98 -9.72 13.29
C PHE A 30 -8.51 -10.52 14.51
N PHE A 31 -9.10 -11.71 14.74
CA PHE A 31 -8.68 -12.61 15.81
C PHE A 31 -7.25 -13.11 15.61
N ILE A 32 -6.86 -13.53 14.40
CA ILE A 32 -5.50 -13.99 14.11
C ILE A 32 -4.48 -12.89 14.40
N VAL A 33 -4.72 -11.66 13.91
CA VAL A 33 -3.81 -10.53 14.15
C VAL A 33 -3.74 -10.18 15.63
N GLY A 34 -4.88 -10.17 16.34
CA GLY A 34 -4.93 -9.92 17.78
C GLY A 34 -4.18 -10.98 18.59
N LEU A 35 -4.36 -12.26 18.26
CA LEU A 35 -3.64 -13.37 18.88
C LEU A 35 -2.14 -13.30 18.57
N SER A 36 -1.73 -13.03 17.34
CA SER A 36 -0.31 -12.86 16.98
C SER A 36 0.35 -11.67 17.66
N LEU A 37 -0.41 -10.60 17.93
CA LEU A 37 0.08 -9.47 18.71
C LEU A 37 0.17 -9.82 20.20
N TYR A 38 -0.67 -10.73 20.70
CA TYR A 38 -0.61 -11.20 22.08
C TYR A 38 0.57 -12.16 22.32
N SER A 39 0.82 -13.09 21.40
CA SER A 39 1.92 -14.07 21.53
C SER A 39 3.30 -13.44 21.41
N ASP A 40 3.49 -12.56 20.43
CA ASP A 40 4.79 -11.92 20.15
C ASP A 40 4.60 -10.41 19.89
N PRO A 41 4.28 -9.62 20.93
CA PRO A 41 3.90 -8.21 20.78
C PRO A 41 5.02 -7.36 20.15
N TRP A 42 6.27 -7.73 20.40
CA TRP A 42 7.42 -6.96 19.93
C TRP A 42 7.70 -7.15 18.44
N ASN A 43 7.69 -8.40 17.97
CA ASN A 43 7.97 -8.73 16.57
C ASN A 43 6.78 -8.38 15.67
N THR A 44 5.55 -8.73 16.09
CA THR A 44 4.32 -8.42 15.34
C THR A 44 4.01 -6.93 15.37
N GLY A 45 4.21 -6.26 16.52
CA GLY A 45 3.98 -4.83 16.68
C GLY A 45 4.89 -3.98 15.78
N ARG A 46 6.16 -4.35 15.61
CA ARG A 46 7.08 -3.68 14.68
C ARG A 46 6.57 -3.69 13.25
N SER A 47 6.01 -4.81 12.79
CA SER A 47 5.41 -4.92 11.45
C SER A 47 4.16 -4.04 11.29
N CYS A 48 3.32 -3.96 12.32
CA CYS A 48 2.17 -3.04 12.34
C CYS A 48 2.62 -1.57 12.28
N VAL A 49 3.62 -1.19 13.08
CA VAL A 49 4.20 0.17 13.07
C VAL A 49 4.81 0.48 11.70
N LEU A 50 5.59 -0.45 11.12
CA LEU A 50 6.16 -0.28 9.79
C LEU A 50 5.07 -0.03 8.74
N THR A 51 3.98 -0.81 8.77
CA THR A 51 2.84 -0.59 7.89
C THR A 51 2.20 0.79 8.11
N LEU A 52 2.07 1.21 9.38
CA LEU A 52 1.56 2.54 9.73
C LEU A 52 2.48 3.65 9.21
N THR A 53 3.81 3.46 9.20
CA THR A 53 4.76 4.44 8.65
C THR A 53 4.60 4.66 7.13
N GLY A 54 3.93 3.76 6.41
CA GLY A 54 3.53 4.00 5.02
C GLY A 54 2.59 5.20 4.85
N VAL A 55 1.75 5.50 5.86
CA VAL A 55 0.81 6.63 5.84
C VAL A 55 1.52 8.00 5.85
N PRO A 56 2.44 8.30 6.80
CA PRO A 56 3.20 9.54 6.76
C PRO A 56 4.09 9.62 5.52
N VAL A 57 4.65 8.51 5.02
CA VAL A 57 5.41 8.51 3.76
C VAL A 57 4.51 8.92 2.58
N TYR A 58 3.31 8.35 2.46
CA TYR A 58 2.33 8.73 1.44
C TYR A 58 1.99 10.23 1.52
N TYR A 59 1.76 10.75 2.72
CA TYR A 59 1.45 12.16 2.90
C TYR A 59 2.62 13.06 2.50
N VAL A 60 3.84 12.70 2.86
CA VAL A 60 5.06 13.44 2.51
C VAL A 60 5.38 13.38 1.02
N THR A 61 5.13 12.26 0.34
CA THR A 61 5.44 12.13 -1.09
C THR A 61 4.38 12.74 -2.00
N ILE A 62 3.10 12.53 -1.72
CA ILE A 62 2.01 12.92 -2.61
C ILE A 62 1.42 14.29 -2.24
N LYS A 63 1.21 14.58 -0.95
CA LYS A 63 0.63 15.87 -0.55
C LYS A 63 1.65 17.00 -0.59
N ARG A 64 2.94 16.71 -0.40
CA ARG A 64 4.00 17.71 -0.42
C ARG A 64 4.43 18.03 -1.86
N TYR A 65 3.67 18.89 -2.52
CA TYR A 65 3.99 19.41 -3.87
C TYR A 65 5.36 20.14 -3.96
N ARG A 66 6.00 20.44 -2.82
CA ARG A 66 7.37 20.94 -2.70
C ARG A 66 8.26 19.95 -1.96
N LEU A 67 8.59 18.81 -2.58
CA LEU A 67 9.80 18.10 -2.17
C LEU A 67 10.99 19.08 -2.29
N PRO A 68 11.86 19.19 -1.28
CA PRO A 68 13.02 20.07 -1.35
C PRO A 68 13.85 19.72 -2.59
N ARG A 69 14.28 20.74 -3.34
CA ARG A 69 15.05 20.60 -4.60
C ARG A 69 16.30 19.70 -4.49
N ARG A 70 16.78 19.45 -3.27
CA ARG A 70 17.89 18.53 -2.98
C ARG A 70 17.47 17.06 -3.08
N LEU A 71 16.33 16.68 -2.50
CA LEU A 71 15.84 15.28 -2.55
C LEU A 71 15.49 14.86 -3.98
N ARG A 72 14.84 15.74 -4.75
CA ARG A 72 14.57 15.48 -6.18
C ARG A 72 15.86 15.26 -6.96
N ARG A 73 16.88 16.12 -6.76
CA ARG A 73 18.19 15.96 -7.41
C ARG A 73 18.90 14.65 -7.05
N ILE A 74 18.84 14.22 -5.78
CA ILE A 74 19.43 12.94 -5.34
C ILE A 74 18.68 11.78 -5.98
N PHE A 75 17.34 11.83 -6.02
CA PHE A 75 16.52 10.79 -6.62
C PHE A 75 16.75 10.69 -8.13
N ASP A 76 16.85 11.82 -8.85
CA ASP A 76 17.17 11.85 -10.27
C ASP A 76 18.58 11.32 -10.56
N TYR A 77 19.58 11.67 -9.72
CA TYR A 77 20.94 11.14 -9.83
C TYR A 77 20.99 9.63 -9.60
N CYS A 78 20.35 9.16 -8.53
CA CYS A 78 20.26 7.74 -8.21
C CYS A 78 19.54 6.98 -9.34
N SER A 79 18.40 7.48 -9.81
CA SER A 79 17.65 6.86 -10.90
C SER A 79 18.49 6.75 -12.18
N LYS A 80 19.27 7.78 -12.54
CA LYS A 80 20.18 7.72 -13.69
C LYS A 80 21.31 6.71 -13.51
N GLN A 81 21.91 6.65 -12.32
CA GLN A 81 22.96 5.67 -12.03
C GLN A 81 22.42 4.23 -12.11
N LEU A 82 21.21 3.98 -11.57
CA LEU A 82 20.55 2.69 -11.70
C LEU A 82 20.20 2.35 -13.15
N GLN A 83 19.70 3.32 -13.94
CA GLN A 83 19.38 3.10 -15.36
C GLN A 83 20.62 2.69 -16.17
N ILE A 84 21.76 3.33 -15.92
CA ILE A 84 23.02 3.02 -16.60
C ILE A 84 23.56 1.65 -16.14
N LEU A 85 23.51 1.36 -14.83
CA LEU A 85 24.03 0.11 -14.27
C LEU A 85 23.22 -1.12 -14.67
N LEU A 86 21.91 -0.96 -14.84
CA LEU A 86 21.01 -2.05 -15.24
C LEU A 86 20.76 -2.09 -16.76
N GLU A 87 21.31 -1.15 -17.55
CA GLU A 87 21.07 -1.02 -18.99
C GLU A 87 19.55 -0.94 -19.34
N VAL A 88 18.78 -0.23 -18.51
CA VAL A 88 17.31 -0.12 -18.65
C VAL A 88 16.92 1.22 -19.25
N ALA A 89 16.14 1.19 -20.33
CA ALA A 89 15.51 2.37 -20.92
C ALA A 89 14.24 2.80 -20.15
N GLN A 90 13.94 4.10 -20.17
CA GLN A 90 12.69 4.62 -19.59
C GLN A 90 11.48 4.13 -20.41
N GLN A 91 10.36 3.91 -19.71
CA GLN A 91 9.10 3.54 -20.35
C GLN A 91 8.58 4.69 -21.23
N GLU A 92 8.51 4.47 -22.54
CA GLU A 92 8.03 5.45 -23.54
C GLU A 92 6.54 5.81 -23.38
N VAL A 93 5.74 4.93 -22.76
CA VAL A 93 4.30 5.13 -22.56
C VAL A 93 3.98 5.09 -21.07
N LYS A 94 3.52 6.22 -20.53
CA LYS A 94 2.86 6.25 -19.21
C LYS A 94 1.56 5.46 -19.28
N THR A 95 1.57 4.24 -18.76
CA THR A 95 0.37 3.39 -18.74
C THR A 95 -0.53 3.61 -17.53
N TYR A 96 -0.35 4.72 -16.79
CA TYR A 96 -1.22 5.16 -15.69
C TYR A 96 -1.21 6.69 -15.56
#